data_AF-A0A519VS86-F1
#
_entry.id   AF-A0A519VS86-F1
#
_cell.length_a   1.000
_cell.length_b   1.000
_cell.length_c   1.000
_cell.angle_alpha   90.00
_cell.angle_beta   90.00
_cell.angle_gamma   90.00
#
_symmetry.space_group_name_H-M   'P 1'
#
loop_
_entity.id
_entity.type
_entity.pdbx_description
1 polymer ?
#
loop_
_entity_poly.entity_id
_entity_poly.type
_entity_poly.pdbx_seq_one_letter_code
_entity_poly.pdbx_strand_id
1 'polypeptide(L)'
;AERMHELVRKDYWGYAKEEHLSNEDLIKEEYAGIRPAPGYPACPEHTEKGTLFQLLDAENKIGLHLTESYAMHPTAAVSGFYFAHPQSKYFGLGKITKDQIEDYAVRKDMTIDEVERWLSPNLAY
;
A
#
# COMPACT_ATOMS: atom_id res chain seq x y z
N ALA A 1 12.72 -2.81 2.42
CA ALA A 1 11.80 -2.11 1.49
C ALA A 1 12.56 -1.41 0.37
N GLU A 2 13.44 -0.44 0.68
CA GLU A 2 14.16 0.38 -0.31
C GLU A 2 14.88 -0.43 -1.39
N ARG A 3 15.76 -1.37 -0.97
CA ARG A 3 16.52 -2.22 -1.89
C ARG A 3 15.62 -3.07 -2.80
N MET A 4 14.51 -3.59 -2.28
CA MET A 4 13.58 -4.37 -3.10
C MET A 4 12.91 -3.48 -4.16
N HIS A 5 12.52 -2.26 -3.79
CA HIS A 5 11.95 -1.32 -4.76
C HIS A 5 12.97 -0.96 -5.86
N GLU A 6 14.22 -0.68 -5.49
CA GLU A 6 15.30 -0.45 -6.47
C GLU A 6 15.45 -1.63 -7.45
N LEU A 7 15.49 -2.87 -6.94
CA LEU A 7 15.53 -4.08 -7.78
C LEU A 7 14.29 -4.21 -8.66
N VAL A 8 13.10 -3.82 -8.19
CA VAL A 8 11.90 -3.81 -9.04
C VAL A 8 12.05 -2.81 -10.18
N ARG A 9 12.50 -1.58 -9.91
CA ARG A 9 12.67 -0.55 -10.95
C ARG A 9 13.71 -0.95 -12.00
N LYS A 10 14.82 -1.55 -11.56
CA LYS A 10 15.98 -1.88 -12.41
C LYS A 10 15.88 -3.23 -13.09
N ASP A 11 15.42 -4.26 -12.36
CA ASP A 11 15.55 -5.65 -12.79
C ASP A 11 14.20 -6.34 -13.02
N TYR A 12 13.34 -6.41 -12.01
CA TYR A 12 12.11 -7.21 -12.10
C TYR A 12 11.04 -6.58 -13.00
N TRP A 13 10.81 -5.28 -12.88
CA TRP A 13 9.94 -4.51 -13.78
C TRP A 13 10.79 -3.84 -14.88
N GLY A 14 11.95 -3.30 -14.52
CA GLY A 14 12.97 -2.88 -15.49
C GLY A 14 12.61 -1.65 -16.30
N TYR A 15 11.81 -0.73 -15.75
CA TYR A 15 11.49 0.54 -16.39
C TYR A 15 12.56 1.63 -16.16
N ALA A 16 13.54 1.38 -15.29
CA ALA A 16 14.65 2.30 -15.00
C ALA A 16 16.00 1.56 -14.88
N LYS A 17 16.37 0.77 -15.89
CA LYS A 17 17.56 -0.10 -15.88
C LYS A 17 18.87 0.65 -15.61
N GLU A 18 19.01 1.83 -16.21
CA GLU A 18 20.20 2.70 -16.12
C GLU A 18 20.15 3.64 -14.89
N GLU A 19 19.28 3.38 -13.91
CA GLU A 19 19.18 4.19 -12.69
C GLU A 19 20.45 4.04 -11.84
N HIS A 20 21.08 5.16 -11.52
CA HIS A 20 22.25 5.27 -10.65
C HIS A 20 22.02 6.34 -9.58
N LEU A 21 21.29 5.97 -8.53
CA LEU A 21 20.97 6.86 -7.42
C LEU A 21 21.86 6.56 -6.21
N SER A 22 22.29 7.61 -5.50
CA SER A 22 22.92 7.45 -4.20
C SER A 22 21.88 7.09 -3.14
N ASN A 23 22.32 6.63 -1.97
CA ASN A 23 21.40 6.38 -0.85
C ASN A 23 20.65 7.65 -0.42
N GLU A 24 21.26 8.83 -0.53
CA GLU A 24 20.59 10.10 -0.24
C GLU A 24 19.49 10.41 -1.25
N ASP A 25 19.72 10.13 -2.53
CA ASP A 25 18.73 10.32 -3.59
C ASP A 25 17.55 9.33 -3.42
N LEU A 26 17.83 8.10 -2.97
CA LEU A 26 16.79 7.12 -2.63
C LEU A 26 15.92 7.60 -1.46
N ILE A 27 16.52 8.19 -0.42
CA ILE A 27 15.78 8.76 0.72
C ILE A 27 14.92 9.96 0.29
N LYS A 28 15.41 10.77 -0.65
CA LYS A 28 14.67 11.89 -1.25
C LYS A 28 13.62 11.45 -2.29
N GLU A 29 13.57 10.16 -2.58
CA GLU A 29 12.66 9.56 -3.57
C GLU A 29 12.85 10.12 -5.00
N GLU A 30 14.10 10.39 -5.41
CA GLU A 30 14.44 10.93 -6.75
C GLU A 30 14.26 9.92 -7.91
N TYR A 31 13.58 8.80 -7.66
CA TYR A 31 13.25 7.78 -8.66
C TYR A 31 11.83 7.97 -9.21
N ALA A 32 11.56 7.40 -10.38
CA ALA A 32 10.21 7.33 -10.92
C ALA A 32 9.39 6.19 -10.28
N GLY A 33 8.11 6.47 -10.00
CA GLY A 33 7.18 5.52 -9.39
C GLY A 33 7.08 5.63 -7.87
N ILE A 34 6.09 4.96 -7.28
CA ILE A 34 5.83 4.96 -5.83
C ILE A 34 5.57 3.54 -5.32
N ARG A 35 5.72 3.36 -4.00
CA ARG A 35 5.51 2.08 -3.30
C ARG A 35 4.52 2.19 -2.12
N PRO A 36 3.27 2.62 -2.34
CA PRO A 36 2.32 2.90 -1.27
C PRO A 36 1.96 1.65 -0.47
N ALA A 37 1.90 1.82 0.84
CA ALA A 37 1.57 0.76 1.79
C ALA A 37 0.19 1.01 2.41
N PRO A 38 -0.71 0.01 2.42
CA PRO A 38 -2.02 0.17 3.05
C PRO A 38 -1.92 0.65 4.51
N GLY A 39 -2.78 1.58 4.90
CA GLY A 39 -2.75 2.30 6.18
C GLY A 39 -2.03 3.66 6.13
N TYR A 40 -1.25 3.94 5.09
CA TYR A 40 -0.73 5.29 4.86
C TYR A 40 -1.80 6.21 4.26
N PRO A 41 -1.67 7.55 4.36
CA PRO A 41 -2.69 8.49 3.88
C PRO A 41 -3.14 8.32 2.42
N ALA A 42 -2.27 7.80 1.54
CA ALA A 42 -2.59 7.54 0.14
C ALA A 42 -3.48 6.30 -0.09
N CYS A 43 -3.51 5.38 0.87
CA CYS A 43 -4.34 4.18 0.84
C CYS A 43 -4.65 3.76 2.30
N PRO A 44 -5.49 4.51 3.01
CA PRO A 44 -5.64 4.39 4.47
C PRO A 44 -6.35 3.11 4.91
N GLU A 45 -7.00 2.39 4.00
CA GLU A 45 -7.76 1.18 4.30
C GLU A 45 -6.80 0.01 4.61
N HIS A 46 -6.83 -0.50 5.84
CA HIS A 46 -5.87 -1.50 6.31
C HIS A 46 -6.14 -2.90 5.77
N THR A 47 -7.40 -3.26 5.46
CA THR A 47 -7.77 -4.61 5.02
C THR A 47 -7.20 -4.98 3.65
N GLU A 48 -6.81 -4.01 2.83
CA GLU A 48 -6.09 -4.26 1.57
C GLU A 48 -4.78 -5.05 1.75
N LYS A 49 -4.21 -5.11 2.97
CA LYS A 49 -3.09 -6.04 3.24
C LYS A 49 -3.51 -7.51 3.07
N GLY A 50 -4.77 -7.85 3.33
CA GLY A 50 -5.30 -9.20 3.11
C GLY A 50 -5.15 -9.63 1.66
N THR A 51 -5.58 -8.77 0.73
CA THR A 51 -5.41 -8.98 -0.72
C THR A 51 -3.94 -9.20 -1.08
N LEU A 52 -3.04 -8.36 -0.55
CA LEU A 52 -1.61 -8.46 -0.81
C LEU A 52 -1.02 -9.78 -0.29
N PHE A 53 -1.36 -10.16 0.95
CA PHE A 53 -0.87 -11.38 1.59
C PHE A 53 -1.35 -12.63 0.85
N GLN A 54 -2.61 -12.63 0.40
CA GLN A 54 -3.17 -13.70 -0.42
C GLN A 54 -2.46 -13.80 -1.78
N LEU A 55 -2.27 -12.68 -2.48
CA LEU A 55 -1.63 -12.65 -3.79
C LEU A 55 -0.18 -13.17 -3.74
N LEU A 56 0.57 -12.79 -2.70
CA LEU A 56 1.96 -13.16 -2.55
C LEU A 56 2.16 -14.52 -1.88
N ASP A 57 1.12 -15.07 -1.26
CA ASP A 57 1.19 -16.23 -0.38
C ASP A 57 2.22 -16.01 0.75
N ALA A 58 2.11 -14.84 1.40
CA ALA A 58 3.14 -14.33 2.31
C ALA A 58 3.32 -15.20 3.57
N GLU A 59 2.22 -15.74 4.11
CA GLU A 59 2.26 -16.56 5.32
C GLU A 59 3.04 -17.86 5.07
N ASN A 60 2.76 -18.56 3.97
CA ASN A 60 3.43 -19.82 3.66
C ASN A 60 4.86 -19.62 3.17
N LYS A 61 5.14 -18.57 2.39
CA LYS A 61 6.48 -18.37 1.79
C LYS A 61 7.49 -17.73 2.73
N ILE A 62 7.05 -16.81 3.58
CA ILE A 62 7.96 -16.01 4.43
C ILE A 62 7.55 -15.97 5.90
N GLY A 63 6.50 -16.69 6.31
CA GLY A 63 6.09 -16.82 7.71
C GLY A 63 5.47 -15.55 8.31
N LEU A 64 5.10 -14.58 7.48
CA LEU A 64 4.50 -13.31 7.90
C LEU A 64 2.98 -13.47 7.96
N HIS A 65 2.35 -13.08 9.07
CA HIS A 65 0.90 -13.15 9.22
C HIS A 65 0.29 -11.79 9.56
N LEU A 66 -1.02 -11.68 9.33
CA LEU A 66 -1.83 -10.53 9.70
C LEU A 66 -2.59 -10.84 10.99
N THR A 67 -2.58 -9.90 11.93
CA THR A 67 -3.47 -9.94 13.10
C THR A 67 -4.91 -9.64 12.69
N GLU A 68 -5.86 -9.80 13.60
CA GLU A 68 -7.27 -9.40 13.41
C GLU A 68 -7.44 -7.91 13.04
N SER A 69 -6.47 -7.07 13.43
CA SER A 69 -6.41 -5.65 13.10
C SER A 69 -5.57 -5.32 11.85
N TYR A 70 -5.19 -6.33 11.06
CA TYR A 70 -4.32 -6.19 9.89
C TYR A 70 -2.95 -5.56 10.20
N ALA A 71 -2.45 -5.71 11.42
CA ALA A 71 -1.04 -5.47 11.72
C ALA A 71 -0.21 -6.68 11.24
N MET A 72 1.01 -6.45 10.77
CA MET A 72 1.90 -7.53 10.35
C MET A 72 2.71 -8.05 11.54
N HIS A 73 2.90 -9.37 11.62
CA HIS A 73 3.75 -10.01 12.61
C HIS A 73 4.70 -11.04 11.94
N PRO A 74 6.01 -11.02 12.26
CA PRO A 74 6.72 -10.10 13.14
C PRO A 74 6.64 -8.61 12.73
N THR A 75 6.75 -7.70 13.72
CA THR A 75 6.39 -6.28 13.54
C THR A 75 7.39 -5.47 12.70
N ALA A 76 8.64 -5.93 12.59
CA ALA A 76 9.65 -5.35 11.72
C ALA A 76 9.41 -5.76 10.25
N ALA A 77 8.27 -5.33 9.70
CA ALA A 77 7.81 -5.70 8.38
C ALA A 77 7.28 -4.51 7.58
N VAL A 78 7.42 -4.59 6.25
CA VAL A 78 6.87 -3.61 5.30
C VAL A 78 6.20 -4.37 4.17
N SER A 79 5.01 -3.92 3.78
CA SER A 79 4.26 -4.48 2.66
C SER A 79 3.54 -3.34 1.94
N GLY A 80 3.30 -3.49 0.64
CA GLY A 80 2.73 -2.44 -0.19
C GLY A 80 2.71 -2.79 -1.67
N PHE A 81 2.28 -1.83 -2.46
CA PHE A 81 2.17 -1.94 -3.91
C PHE A 81 3.38 -1.33 -4.61
N TYR A 82 3.48 -1.52 -5.92
CA TYR A 82 4.39 -0.79 -6.80
C TYR A 82 3.60 -0.14 -7.93
N PHE A 83 3.82 1.16 -8.16
CA PHE A 83 3.29 1.89 -9.30
C PHE A 83 4.45 2.48 -10.10
N ALA A 84 4.53 2.15 -11.39
CA ALA A 84 5.63 2.58 -12.27
C ALA A 84 5.35 3.87 -13.05
N HIS A 85 4.14 4.42 -12.98
CA HIS A 85 3.78 5.60 -13.77
C HIS A 85 4.63 6.80 -13.33
N PRO A 86 5.33 7.52 -14.24
CA PRO A 86 6.28 8.57 -13.85
C PRO A 86 5.63 9.77 -13.15
N GLN A 87 4.32 9.94 -13.31
CA GLN A 87 3.55 10.98 -12.61
C GLN A 87 2.84 10.48 -11.34
N SER A 88 2.99 9.21 -10.95
CA SER A 88 2.42 8.73 -9.68
C SER A 88 3.11 9.42 -8.52
N LYS A 89 2.32 9.88 -7.54
CA LYS A 89 2.82 10.58 -6.35
C LYS A 89 2.00 10.16 -5.14
N TYR A 90 2.58 10.26 -3.96
CA TYR A 90 1.80 10.16 -2.73
C TYR A 90 0.91 11.39 -2.58
N PHE A 91 -0.37 11.16 -2.34
CA PHE A 91 -1.33 12.18 -1.95
C PHE A 91 -2.20 11.62 -0.83
N GLY A 92 -2.70 12.45 0.06
CA GLY A 92 -3.65 11.99 1.07
C GLY A 92 -5.04 11.83 0.46
N LEU A 93 -5.75 10.74 0.78
CA LEU A 93 -7.15 10.55 0.40
C LEU A 93 -8.03 11.73 0.86
N GLY A 94 -7.74 12.26 2.06
CA GLY A 94 -8.54 13.31 2.67
C GLY A 94 -9.83 12.76 3.29
N LYS A 95 -10.87 13.58 3.26
CA LYS A 95 -12.18 13.26 3.83
C LYS A 95 -13.12 12.74 2.74
N ILE A 96 -13.84 11.65 3.03
CA ILE A 96 -14.75 10.96 2.11
C ILE A 96 -16.18 11.00 2.62
N THR A 97 -17.11 11.12 1.67
CA THR A 97 -18.55 11.23 1.94
C THR A 97 -19.23 9.87 1.90
N LYS A 98 -20.49 9.85 2.36
CA LYS A 98 -21.27 8.62 2.54
C LYS A 98 -21.50 7.84 1.24
N ASP A 99 -21.68 8.52 0.12
CA ASP A 99 -21.81 7.91 -1.21
C ASP A 99 -20.57 7.07 -1.58
N GLN A 100 -19.37 7.56 -1.28
CA GLN A 100 -18.13 6.82 -1.50
C GLN A 100 -17.99 5.60 -0.58
N ILE A 101 -18.47 5.71 0.66
CA ILE A 101 -18.50 4.59 1.62
C ILE A 101 -19.47 3.50 1.13
N GLU A 102 -20.66 3.88 0.69
CA GLU A 102 -21.67 2.97 0.14
C GLU A 102 -21.15 2.24 -1.11
N ASP A 103 -20.52 2.96 -2.06
CA ASP A 103 -19.89 2.34 -3.24
C ASP A 103 -18.76 1.36 -2.85
N TYR A 104 -17.90 1.78 -1.92
CA TYR A 104 -16.75 0.97 -1.51
C TYR A 104 -17.18 -0.29 -0.75
N ALA A 105 -18.22 -0.22 0.08
CA ALA A 105 -18.81 -1.36 0.78
C ALA A 105 -19.30 -2.44 -0.20
N VAL A 106 -20.00 -2.03 -1.27
CA VAL A 106 -20.44 -2.96 -2.33
C VAL A 106 -19.25 -3.61 -3.03
N ARG A 107 -18.21 -2.84 -3.37
CA ARG A 107 -17.02 -3.36 -4.08
C ARG A 107 -16.19 -4.32 -3.23
N LYS A 108 -16.20 -4.14 -1.91
CA LYS A 108 -15.45 -4.96 -0.95
C LYS A 108 -16.24 -6.14 -0.40
N ASP A 109 -17.53 -6.24 -0.74
CA ASP A 109 -18.46 -7.19 -0.13
C ASP A 109 -18.43 -7.08 1.41
N MET A 110 -18.49 -5.84 1.91
CA MET A 110 -18.48 -5.50 3.32
C MET A 110 -19.74 -4.72 3.69
N THR A 111 -20.13 -4.77 4.95
CA THR A 111 -21.17 -3.87 5.46
C THR A 111 -20.65 -2.43 5.52
N ILE A 112 -21.57 -1.45 5.45
CA ILE A 112 -21.24 -0.04 5.62
C ILE A 112 -20.53 0.20 6.97
N ASP A 113 -21.05 -0.38 8.06
CA ASP A 113 -20.48 -0.25 9.40
C ASP A 113 -19.02 -0.76 9.47
N GLU A 114 -18.70 -1.85 8.77
CA GLU A 114 -17.33 -2.37 8.70
C GLU A 114 -16.40 -1.41 7.95
N VAL A 115 -16.85 -0.87 6.81
CA VAL A 115 -16.08 0.11 6.03
C VAL A 115 -15.88 1.39 6.84
N GLU A 116 -16.92 1.91 7.48
CA GLU A 116 -16.85 3.09 8.35
C GLU A 116 -15.88 2.86 9.51
N ARG A 117 -15.85 1.67 10.11
CA ARG A 117 -14.88 1.33 11.15
C ARG A 117 -13.44 1.44 10.64
N TRP A 118 -13.14 0.82 9.49
CA TRP A 118 -11.79 0.81 8.91
C TRP A 118 -11.34 2.17 8.37
N LEU A 119 -12.26 2.97 7.84
CA LEU A 119 -12.02 4.29 7.28
C LEU A 119 -12.42 5.43 8.21
N SER A 120 -12.64 5.16 9.50
CA SER A 120 -13.09 6.14 10.48
C SER A 120 -12.29 7.45 10.51
N PRO A 121 -10.94 7.46 10.33
CA PRO A 121 -10.19 8.73 10.28
C PRO A 121 -10.50 9.58 9.05
N ASN A 122 -11.03 8.97 7.99
CA ASN A 122 -11.29 9.58 6.70
C ASN A 122 -12.76 9.99 6.51
N LEU A 123 -13.68 9.66 7.41
CA LEU A 123 -15.10 10.05 7.26
C LEU A 123 -15.30 11.57 7.39
N ALA A 124 -16.12 12.12 6.50
CA ALA A 124 -16.52 13.54 6.45
C ALA A 124 -17.85 13.84 7.18
N TYR A 125 -18.43 12.85 7.86
CA TYR A 125 -19.74 12.90 8.51
C TYR A 125 -19.73 12.14 9.83
#